data_AF-A0A0Q8SWJ9-F1
#
_entry.id   AF-A0A0Q8SWJ9-F1
#
_cell.length_a   1.000
_cell.length_b   1.000
_cell.length_c   1.000
_cell.angle_alpha   90.00
_cell.angle_beta   90.00
_cell.angle_gamma   90.00
#
_symmetry.space_group_name_H-M   'P 1'
#
loop_
_entity.id
_entity.type
_entity.pdbx_description
1 polymer ?
#
loop_
_entity_poly.entity_id
_entity_poly.type
_entity_poly.pdbx_seq_one_letter_code
_entity_poly.pdbx_strand_id
1 'polypeptide(L)'
;MLKQDKEDFIAFASGGREHTAQVVQRLNARGLGHFEDHPLSAKLVRQHLGGLISLWNDNPVPGARDWVLQFIADAQIADAQVRPMIREALADKDCPFLPTVLYTMGTAPALFEDCGDLLFALASHPDHEVRWRVAYFISKVRNRSESMVRAIHLLKLDRYDTTQVYVRACGVS
;
A
#
# COMPACT_ATOMS: atom_id res chain seq x y z
N MET A 1 19.33 -5.06 5.60
CA MET A 1 19.35 -3.60 5.32
C MET A 1 20.77 -3.09 5.32
N LEU A 2 21.26 -2.66 4.14
CA LEU A 2 22.62 -2.15 3.96
C LEU A 2 22.72 -0.70 4.44
N LYS A 3 23.93 -0.23 4.78
CA LYS A 3 24.16 1.19 5.14
C LYS A 3 23.68 2.13 4.03
N GLN A 4 23.96 1.77 2.78
CA GLN A 4 23.58 2.54 1.60
C GLN A 4 22.05 2.69 1.46
N ASP A 5 21.26 1.70 1.88
CA ASP A 5 19.79 1.77 1.79
C ASP A 5 19.23 2.88 2.68
N LYS A 6 19.80 3.04 3.87
CA LYS A 6 19.41 4.12 4.78
C LYS A 6 19.80 5.48 4.24
N GLU A 7 21.01 5.58 3.68
CA GLU A 7 21.53 6.83 3.11
C GLU A 7 20.71 7.26 1.89
N ASP A 8 20.38 6.33 0.98
CA ASP A 8 19.51 6.60 -0.15
C ASP A 8 18.08 6.95 0.29
N PHE A 9 17.52 6.28 1.31
CA PHE A 9 16.20 6.65 1.85
C PHE A 9 16.18 8.08 2.41
N ILE A 10 17.18 8.44 3.22
CA ILE A 10 17.27 9.78 3.81
C ILE A 10 17.45 10.82 2.70
N ALA A 11 18.32 10.56 1.74
CA ALA A 11 18.54 11.41 0.58
C ALA A 11 17.28 11.56 -0.28
N PHE A 12 16.50 10.48 -0.44
CA PHE A 12 15.20 10.51 -1.11
C PHE A 12 14.25 11.44 -0.37
N ALA A 13 13.99 11.17 0.90
CA ALA A 13 12.97 11.86 1.70
C ALA A 13 13.34 13.31 2.07
N SER A 14 14.62 13.70 1.98
CA SER A 14 15.08 15.06 2.34
C SER A 14 15.65 15.85 1.16
N GLY A 15 15.74 15.25 -0.03
CA GLY A 15 16.40 15.84 -1.20
C GLY A 15 15.53 16.82 -1.99
N GLY A 16 16.18 17.79 -2.64
CA GLY A 16 15.57 18.60 -3.69
C GLY A 16 15.38 17.82 -5.00
N ARG A 17 14.60 18.38 -5.94
CA ARG A 17 14.14 17.69 -7.16
C ARG A 17 15.23 16.94 -7.95
N GLU A 18 16.36 17.59 -8.23
CA GLU A 18 17.47 16.96 -8.97
C GLU A 18 18.09 15.78 -8.21
N HIS A 19 18.15 15.90 -6.89
CA HIS A 19 18.66 14.84 -6.03
C HIS A 19 17.69 13.65 -5.99
N THR A 20 16.38 13.90 -5.93
CA THR A 20 15.35 12.85 -5.98
C THR A 20 15.48 12.01 -7.25
N ALA A 21 15.68 12.62 -8.43
CA ALA A 21 15.80 11.88 -9.68
C ALA A 21 16.98 10.89 -9.67
N GLN A 22 18.14 11.32 -9.18
CA GLN A 22 19.32 10.44 -9.06
C GLN A 22 19.08 9.32 -8.04
N VAL A 23 18.42 9.62 -6.92
CA VAL A 23 18.11 8.62 -5.90
C VAL A 23 17.11 7.59 -6.43
N VAL A 24 16.05 8.03 -7.15
CA VAL A 24 15.08 7.14 -7.78
C VAL A 24 15.76 6.21 -8.79
N GLN A 25 16.71 6.71 -9.60
CA GLN A 25 17.48 5.83 -10.49
C GLN A 25 18.27 4.76 -9.73
N ARG A 26 18.92 5.11 -8.61
CA ARG A 26 19.61 4.14 -7.76
C ARG A 26 18.65 3.16 -7.08
N LEU A 27 17.47 3.61 -6.70
CA LEU A 27 16.43 2.74 -6.12
C LEU A 27 15.90 1.77 -7.17
N ASN A 28 15.62 2.24 -8.40
CA ASN A 28 15.15 1.40 -9.52
C ASN A 28 16.20 0.38 -9.99
N ALA A 29 17.48 0.61 -9.72
CA ALA A 29 18.55 -0.36 -10.00
C ALA A 29 18.57 -1.53 -9.01
N ARG A 30 17.78 -1.49 -7.93
CA ARG A 30 17.63 -2.60 -6.99
C ARG A 30 16.65 -3.63 -7.55
N GLY A 31 16.80 -4.89 -7.12
CA GLY A 31 15.85 -5.94 -7.47
C GLY A 31 14.44 -5.64 -6.94
N LEU A 32 13.41 -6.09 -7.67
CA LEU A 32 12.04 -6.10 -7.16
C LEU A 32 11.99 -6.84 -5.82
N GLY A 33 11.26 -6.29 -4.84
CA GLY A 33 11.15 -6.87 -3.50
C GLY A 33 12.33 -6.60 -2.56
N HIS A 34 13.37 -5.84 -2.97
CA HIS A 34 14.54 -5.56 -2.11
C HIS A 34 14.17 -5.04 -0.71
N PHE A 35 13.21 -4.11 -0.63
CA PHE A 35 12.77 -3.56 0.65
C PHE A 35 11.70 -4.40 1.35
N GLU A 36 11.09 -5.36 0.67
CA GLU A 36 10.26 -6.38 1.32
C GLU A 36 11.14 -7.35 2.13
N ASP A 37 12.28 -7.76 1.55
CA ASP A 37 13.27 -8.62 2.21
C ASP A 37 14.13 -7.85 3.23
N HIS A 38 14.32 -6.54 3.01
CA HIS A 38 15.17 -5.68 3.82
C HIS A 38 14.48 -4.36 4.21
N PRO A 39 13.38 -4.42 4.98
CA PRO A 39 12.56 -3.25 5.26
C PRO A 39 13.32 -2.20 6.09
N LEU A 40 13.06 -0.94 5.76
CA LEU A 40 13.43 0.17 6.63
C LEU A 40 12.64 0.07 7.93
N SER A 41 13.24 0.48 9.05
CA SER A 41 12.51 0.46 10.31
C SER A 41 11.38 1.49 10.30
N ALA A 42 10.22 1.14 10.85
CA ALA A 42 9.09 2.06 11.00
C ALA A 42 9.48 3.37 11.71
N LYS A 43 10.41 3.29 12.67
CA LYS A 43 10.96 4.47 13.35
C LYS A 43 11.65 5.43 12.37
N LEU A 44 12.50 4.91 11.47
CA LEU A 44 13.22 5.71 10.50
C LEU A 44 12.25 6.32 9.47
N VAL A 45 11.31 5.53 8.96
CA VAL A 45 10.31 6.03 8.00
C VAL A 45 9.46 7.14 8.62
N ARG A 46 9.03 6.98 9.88
CA ARG A 46 8.28 8.01 10.62
C ARG A 46 9.08 9.30 10.82
N GLN A 47 10.38 9.22 11.06
CA GLN A 47 11.25 10.40 11.22
C GLN A 47 11.28 11.27 9.96
N HIS A 48 11.09 10.67 8.78
CA HIS A 48 11.14 11.36 7.49
C HIS A 48 9.77 11.45 6.78
N LEU A 49 8.68 11.19 7.50
CA LEU A 49 7.34 11.09 6.90
C LEU A 49 6.89 12.39 6.22
N GLY A 50 7.19 13.55 6.81
CA GLY A 50 6.87 14.85 6.22
C GLY A 50 7.54 15.06 4.86
N GLY A 51 8.76 14.55 4.70
CA GLY A 51 9.47 14.58 3.42
C GLY A 51 8.82 13.68 2.37
N LEU A 52 8.43 12.45 2.76
CA LEU A 52 7.70 11.54 1.88
C LEU A 52 6.36 12.11 1.42
N ILE A 53 5.62 12.76 2.32
CA ILE A 53 4.35 13.43 1.98
C ILE A 53 4.58 14.57 0.99
N SER A 54 5.62 15.39 1.20
CA SER A 54 5.96 16.47 0.25
C SER A 54 6.34 15.91 -1.12
N LEU A 55 7.08 14.79 -1.17
CA LEU A 55 7.41 14.12 -2.42
C LEU A 55 6.18 13.59 -3.14
N TRP A 56 5.22 13.02 -2.41
CA TRP A 56 3.96 12.56 -3.00
C TRP A 56 3.20 13.69 -3.67
N ASN A 57 3.06 14.81 -2.98
CA ASN A 57 2.22 15.93 -3.43
C ASN A 57 2.84 16.72 -4.58
N ASP A 58 4.14 17.04 -4.48
CA ASP A 58 4.73 18.13 -5.27
C ASP A 58 5.88 17.69 -6.20
N ASN A 59 6.29 16.42 -6.18
CA ASN A 59 7.46 15.97 -6.93
C ASN A 59 7.08 15.42 -8.33
N PRO A 60 7.57 16.03 -9.43
CA PRO A 60 7.27 15.56 -10.78
C PRO A 60 8.14 14.39 -11.25
N VAL A 61 9.07 13.89 -10.42
CA VAL A 61 9.98 12.80 -10.81
C VAL A 61 9.20 11.50 -10.99
N PRO A 62 9.20 10.90 -12.20
CA PRO A 62 8.55 9.61 -12.43
C PRO A 62 9.10 8.52 -11.50
N GLY A 63 8.22 7.70 -10.94
CA GLY A 63 8.57 6.66 -9.97
C GLY A 63 8.85 7.15 -8.55
N ALA A 64 8.82 8.46 -8.26
CA ALA A 64 8.97 8.93 -6.88
C ALA A 64 7.77 8.49 -6.00
N ARG A 65 6.56 8.58 -6.54
CA ARG A 65 5.33 8.16 -5.84
C ARG A 65 5.33 6.67 -5.51
N ASP A 66 5.82 5.86 -6.43
CA ASP A 66 6.03 4.42 -6.27
C ASP A 66 6.92 4.12 -5.06
N TRP A 67 8.07 4.80 -4.96
CA TRP A 67 8.97 4.65 -3.82
C TRP A 67 8.38 5.17 -2.52
N VAL A 68 7.62 6.27 -2.55
CA VAL A 68 6.89 6.73 -1.35
C VAL A 68 5.94 5.63 -0.87
N LEU A 69 5.13 5.04 -1.76
CA LEU A 69 4.21 3.96 -1.41
C LEU A 69 4.93 2.73 -0.87
N GLN A 70 6.00 2.28 -1.53
CA GLN A 70 6.80 1.14 -1.06
C GLN A 70 7.31 1.39 0.37
N PHE A 71 7.93 2.56 0.63
CA PHE A 71 8.49 2.84 1.95
C PHE A 71 7.44 2.92 3.06
N ILE A 72 6.27 3.52 2.81
CA ILE A 72 5.20 3.56 3.82
C ILE A 72 4.58 2.16 4.02
N ALA A 73 4.45 1.38 2.95
CA ALA A 73 3.76 0.09 3.00
C ALA A 73 4.62 -0.98 3.68
N ASP A 74 5.89 -1.12 3.28
CA ASP A 74 6.85 -2.06 3.88
C ASP A 74 7.11 -1.76 5.35
N ALA A 75 7.17 -0.47 5.71
CA ALA A 75 7.31 -0.04 7.10
C ALA A 75 6.01 -0.08 7.90
N GLN A 76 4.91 -0.55 7.29
CA GLN A 76 3.57 -0.67 7.87
C GLN A 76 3.08 0.63 8.53
N ILE A 77 3.32 1.76 7.87
CA ILE A 77 2.82 3.05 8.32
C ILE A 77 1.37 3.19 7.86
N ALA A 78 0.44 3.00 8.78
CA ALA A 78 -1.00 3.16 8.56
C ALA A 78 -1.58 4.16 9.57
N ASP A 79 -1.41 5.45 9.29
CA ASP A 79 -1.96 6.54 10.11
C ASP A 79 -2.64 7.62 9.27
N ALA A 80 -3.29 8.58 9.93
CA ALA A 80 -4.10 9.59 9.29
C ALA A 80 -3.33 10.46 8.28
N GLN A 81 -2.00 10.62 8.44
CA GLN A 81 -1.19 11.45 7.54
C GLN A 81 -0.98 10.79 6.19
N VAL A 82 -0.88 9.45 6.15
CA VAL A 82 -0.66 8.70 4.90
C VAL A 82 -1.95 8.21 4.24
N ARG A 83 -3.07 8.33 4.94
CA ARG A 83 -4.38 7.91 4.45
C ARG A 83 -4.75 8.49 3.07
N PRO A 84 -4.52 9.78 2.75
CA PRO A 84 -4.82 10.30 1.40
C PRO A 84 -4.04 9.57 0.30
N MET A 85 -2.74 9.34 0.51
CA MET A 85 -1.87 8.63 -0.43
C MET A 85 -2.34 7.19 -0.65
N ILE A 86 -2.71 6.49 0.41
CA ILE A 86 -3.27 5.13 0.33
C ILE A 86 -4.58 5.14 -0.48
N ARG A 87 -5.47 6.10 -0.25
CA ARG A 87 -6.74 6.20 -1.01
C ARG A 87 -6.52 6.45 -2.50
N GLU A 88 -5.56 7.32 -2.84
CA GLU A 88 -5.17 7.55 -4.23
C GLU A 88 -4.59 6.26 -4.86
N ALA A 89 -3.73 5.54 -4.13
CA ALA A 89 -3.18 4.27 -4.60
C ALA A 89 -4.27 3.22 -4.86
N LEU A 90 -5.31 3.14 -4.02
CA LEU A 90 -6.44 2.23 -4.23
C LEU A 90 -7.31 2.60 -5.46
N ALA A 91 -7.32 3.88 -5.84
CA ALA A 91 -8.07 4.35 -7.01
C ALA A 91 -7.33 4.06 -8.32
N ASP A 92 -6.02 3.87 -8.27
CA ASP A 92 -5.17 3.49 -9.39
C ASP A 92 -5.07 1.96 -9.49
N LYS A 93 -5.76 1.37 -10.47
CA LYS A 93 -5.76 -0.08 -10.70
C LYS A 93 -4.41 -0.60 -11.20
N ASP A 94 -3.58 0.26 -11.76
CA ASP A 94 -2.28 -0.11 -12.29
C ASP A 94 -1.16 0.13 -11.26
N CYS A 95 -1.51 0.58 -10.05
CA CYS A 95 -0.54 0.79 -8.96
C CYS A 95 0.15 -0.54 -8.61
N PRO A 96 1.47 -0.65 -8.80
CA PRO A 96 2.19 -1.91 -8.64
C PRO A 96 2.26 -2.37 -7.17
N PHE A 97 1.99 -1.47 -6.21
CA PHE A 97 2.06 -1.74 -4.78
C PHE A 97 0.70 -1.97 -4.13
N LEU A 98 -0.37 -2.13 -4.91
CA LEU A 98 -1.71 -2.44 -4.40
C LEU A 98 -1.70 -3.59 -3.37
N PRO A 99 -1.01 -4.73 -3.59
CA PRO A 99 -0.96 -5.78 -2.60
C PRO A 99 -0.40 -5.29 -1.26
N THR A 100 0.78 -4.66 -1.25
CA THR A 100 1.43 -4.20 -0.03
C THR A 100 0.61 -3.12 0.67
N VAL A 101 0.04 -2.17 -0.08
CA VAL A 101 -0.86 -1.13 0.45
C VAL A 101 -2.09 -1.72 1.13
N LEU A 102 -2.78 -2.68 0.49
CA LEU A 102 -3.94 -3.35 1.08
C LEU A 102 -3.57 -4.12 2.36
N TYR A 103 -2.38 -4.71 2.40
CA TYR A 103 -1.87 -5.37 3.60
C TYR A 103 -1.61 -4.38 4.73
N THR A 104 -0.97 -3.24 4.44
CA THR A 104 -0.72 -2.15 5.39
C THR A 104 -2.01 -1.62 6.00
N MET A 105 -3.07 -1.44 5.21
CA MET A 105 -4.39 -1.04 5.71
C MET A 105 -4.93 -1.98 6.80
N GLY A 106 -4.62 -3.28 6.70
CA GLY A 106 -5.02 -4.30 7.67
C GLY A 106 -4.42 -4.12 9.07
N THR A 107 -3.38 -3.29 9.22
CA THR A 107 -2.79 -2.95 10.53
C THR A 107 -3.58 -1.85 11.27
N ALA A 108 -4.40 -1.08 10.55
CA ALA A 108 -5.26 -0.03 11.11
C ALA A 108 -6.64 0.02 10.40
N PRO A 109 -7.44 -1.06 10.46
CA PRO A 109 -8.65 -1.20 9.64
C PRO A 109 -9.69 -0.09 9.88
N ALA A 110 -9.80 0.39 11.12
CA ALA A 110 -10.70 1.48 11.49
C ALA A 110 -10.46 2.79 10.72
N LEU A 111 -9.23 3.01 10.23
CA LEU A 111 -8.87 4.21 9.47
C LEU A 111 -9.42 4.21 8.04
N PHE A 112 -9.78 3.02 7.53
CA PHE A 112 -10.13 2.80 6.13
C PHE A 112 -11.52 2.15 5.94
N GLU A 113 -12.38 2.17 6.96
CA GLU A 113 -13.74 1.58 6.88
C GLU A 113 -14.59 2.22 5.76
N ASP A 114 -14.29 3.47 5.40
CA ASP A 114 -14.98 4.23 4.36
C ASP A 114 -14.42 4.00 2.94
N CYS A 115 -13.45 3.09 2.76
CA CYS A 115 -12.87 2.77 1.45
C CYS A 115 -13.67 1.71 0.68
N GLY A 116 -14.94 1.47 1.04
CA GLY A 116 -15.76 0.37 0.53
C GLY A 116 -15.89 0.33 -1.00
N ASP A 117 -16.10 1.48 -1.65
CA ASP A 117 -16.26 1.56 -3.11
C ASP A 117 -14.96 1.22 -3.85
N LEU A 118 -13.82 1.67 -3.32
CA LEU A 118 -12.49 1.36 -3.86
C LEU A 118 -12.21 -0.14 -3.74
N LEU A 119 -12.51 -0.73 -2.58
CA LEU A 119 -12.36 -2.17 -2.34
C LEU A 119 -13.29 -3.00 -3.22
N PHE A 120 -14.52 -2.53 -3.46
CA PHE A 120 -15.45 -3.18 -4.39
C PHE A 120 -14.91 -3.20 -5.81
N ALA A 121 -14.31 -2.10 -6.29
CA ALA A 121 -13.68 -2.07 -7.60
C ALA A 121 -12.51 -3.08 -7.68
N LEU A 122 -11.67 -3.15 -6.64
CA LEU A 122 -10.51 -4.03 -6.57
C LEU A 122 -10.86 -5.52 -6.34
N ALA A 123 -12.07 -5.85 -5.89
CA ALA A 123 -12.52 -7.22 -5.74
C ALA A 123 -12.58 -8.02 -7.06
N SER A 124 -12.61 -7.31 -8.21
CA SER A 124 -12.53 -7.89 -9.56
C SER A 124 -11.14 -7.81 -10.19
N HIS A 125 -10.12 -7.37 -9.45
CA HIS A 125 -8.79 -7.12 -10.00
C HIS A 125 -8.20 -8.39 -10.67
N PRO A 126 -7.52 -8.30 -11.83
CA PRO A 126 -7.00 -9.48 -12.53
C PRO A 126 -5.96 -10.25 -11.70
N ASP A 127 -5.15 -9.54 -10.93
CA ASP A 127 -4.21 -10.15 -10.00
C ASP A 127 -4.93 -10.74 -8.77
N HIS A 128 -4.69 -12.03 -8.54
CA HIS A 128 -5.20 -12.75 -7.38
C HIS A 128 -4.64 -12.22 -6.06
N GLU A 129 -3.41 -11.67 -6.06
CA GLU A 129 -2.77 -11.12 -4.86
C GLU A 129 -3.51 -9.92 -4.31
N VAL A 130 -4.04 -9.10 -5.21
CA VAL A 130 -4.91 -7.96 -4.87
C VAL A 130 -6.23 -8.48 -4.32
N ARG A 131 -6.90 -9.42 -5.01
CA ARG A 131 -8.22 -9.92 -4.60
C ARG A 131 -8.23 -10.56 -3.21
N TRP A 132 -7.26 -11.43 -2.90
CA TRP A 132 -7.24 -12.05 -1.57
C TRP A 132 -6.91 -11.03 -0.48
N ARG A 133 -6.10 -9.98 -0.77
CA ARG A 133 -5.80 -8.92 0.19
C ARG A 133 -6.97 -7.97 0.42
N VAL A 134 -7.81 -7.74 -0.58
CA VAL A 134 -9.13 -7.10 -0.38
C VAL A 134 -9.96 -7.93 0.60
N ALA A 135 -10.07 -9.25 0.39
CA ALA A 135 -10.81 -10.13 1.30
C ALA A 135 -10.22 -10.12 2.72
N TYR A 136 -8.89 -10.19 2.84
CA TYR A 136 -8.16 -10.09 4.10
C TYR A 136 -8.50 -8.79 4.84
N PHE A 137 -8.40 -7.63 4.17
CA PHE A 137 -8.71 -6.34 4.78
C PHE A 137 -10.15 -6.29 5.26
N ILE A 138 -11.13 -6.67 4.41
CA ILE A 138 -12.55 -6.64 4.78
C ILE A 138 -12.85 -7.59 5.96
N SER A 139 -12.10 -8.69 6.10
CA SER A 139 -12.23 -9.60 7.25
C SER A 139 -11.80 -8.95 8.58
N LYS A 140 -10.96 -7.91 8.54
CA LYS A 140 -10.49 -7.13 9.70
C LYS A 140 -11.38 -5.94 10.03
N VAL A 141 -12.25 -5.52 9.11
CA VAL A 141 -13.17 -4.39 9.31
C VAL A 141 -14.35 -4.82 10.18
N ARG A 142 -14.65 -4.02 11.21
CA ARG A 142 -15.77 -4.27 12.13
C ARG A 142 -17.09 -3.80 11.52
N ASN A 143 -17.12 -2.58 10.98
CA ASN A 143 -18.31 -2.00 10.36
C ASN A 143 -18.18 -2.03 8.84
N ARG A 144 -18.71 -3.07 8.22
CA ARG A 144 -18.63 -3.22 6.76
C ARG A 144 -19.69 -2.36 6.09
N SER A 145 -19.27 -1.53 5.14
CA SER A 145 -20.18 -0.81 4.25
C SER A 145 -20.88 -1.78 3.28
N GLU A 146 -21.97 -1.32 2.66
CA GLU A 146 -22.68 -2.09 1.63
C GLU A 146 -21.74 -2.51 0.48
N SER A 147 -20.86 -1.60 0.04
CA SER A 147 -19.87 -1.91 -1.00
C SER A 147 -18.88 -2.99 -0.60
N MET A 148 -18.47 -3.05 0.68
CA MET A 148 -17.66 -4.16 1.19
C MET A 148 -18.43 -5.48 1.19
N VAL A 149 -19.72 -5.47 1.54
CA VAL A 149 -20.59 -6.66 1.45
C VAL A 149 -20.70 -7.14 0.00
N ARG A 150 -20.93 -6.23 -0.94
CA ARG A 150 -20.94 -6.54 -2.38
C ARG A 150 -19.59 -7.08 -2.86
N ALA A 151 -18.47 -6.54 -2.36
CA ALA A 151 -17.14 -7.04 -2.65
C ALA A 151 -16.98 -8.49 -2.21
N ILE A 152 -17.45 -8.84 -1.01
CA ILE A 152 -17.43 -10.22 -0.51
C ILE A 152 -18.24 -11.15 -1.41
N HIS A 153 -19.45 -10.75 -1.85
CA HIS A 153 -20.26 -11.57 -2.75
C HIS A 153 -19.56 -11.84 -4.09
N LEU A 154 -18.85 -10.85 -4.63
CA LEU A 154 -18.05 -11.02 -5.82
C LEU A 154 -16.86 -11.98 -5.58
N LEU A 155 -16.17 -11.82 -4.44
CA LEU A 155 -15.01 -12.64 -4.07
C LEU A 155 -15.37 -14.10 -3.76
N LYS A 156 -16.64 -14.42 -3.44
CA LYS A 156 -17.12 -15.83 -3.35
C LYS A 156 -16.95 -16.61 -4.66
N LEU A 157 -16.86 -15.91 -5.80
CA LEU A 157 -16.65 -16.51 -7.11
C LEU A 157 -15.16 -16.73 -7.43
N ASP A 158 -14.25 -16.25 -6.59
CA ASP A 158 -12.81 -16.42 -6.80
C ASP A 158 -12.41 -17.90 -6.62
N ARG A 159 -11.60 -18.41 -7.54
CA ARG A 159 -11.13 -19.80 -7.56
C ARG A 159 -10.01 -20.09 -6.56
N TYR A 160 -9.37 -19.08 -5.98
CA TYR A 160 -8.21 -19.27 -5.10
C TYR A 160 -8.65 -19.48 -3.63
N ASP A 161 -8.14 -20.55 -3.02
CA ASP A 161 -8.44 -20.92 -1.63
C ASP A 161 -8.07 -19.82 -0.63
N THR A 162 -6.97 -19.10 -0.87
CA THR A 162 -6.53 -17.98 -0.03
C THR A 162 -7.60 -16.89 0.06
N THR A 163 -8.23 -16.53 -1.07
CA THR A 163 -9.37 -15.60 -1.07
C THR A 163 -10.52 -16.15 -0.24
N GLN A 164 -10.84 -17.45 -0.43
CA GLN A 164 -11.97 -18.08 0.23
C GLN A 164 -11.80 -18.20 1.75
N VAL A 165 -10.57 -18.32 2.27
CA VAL A 165 -10.30 -18.29 3.72
C VAL A 165 -10.83 -16.98 4.33
N TYR A 166 -10.52 -15.84 3.72
CA TYR A 166 -10.92 -14.54 4.25
C TYR A 166 -12.38 -14.18 3.97
N VAL A 167 -12.91 -14.62 2.82
CA VAL A 167 -14.35 -14.51 2.51
C VAL A 167 -15.18 -15.23 3.58
N ARG A 168 -14.79 -16.45 3.96
CA ARG A 168 -15.46 -17.19 5.06
C ARG A 168 -15.36 -16.46 6.40
N ALA A 169 -14.18 -15.89 6.71
CA ALA A 169 -13.98 -15.11 7.93
C ALA A 169 -14.87 -13.85 8.00
N CYS A 170 -15.36 -13.35 6.86
CA CYS A 170 -16.29 -12.23 6.86
C CYS A 170 -17.69 -12.61 7.39
N GLY A 171 -18.09 -13.88 7.35
CA GLY A 171 -19.38 -14.35 7.89
C GLY A 171 -20.61 -13.76 7.20
N VAL A 172 -20.48 -13.30 5.94
CA VAL A 172 -21.61 -12.77 5.16
C VAL A 172 -22.31 -13.94 4.47
N SER A 173 -23.55 -14.20 4.87
CA SER A 173 -24.45 -15.19 4.26
C SER A 173 -24.81 -14.79 2.83
#